data_AF-A0A0T7BVH7-F1
#
_entry.id   AF-A0A0T7BVH7-F1
#
_cell.length_a   1.000
_cell.length_b   1.000
_cell.length_c   1.000
_cell.angle_alpha   90.00
_cell.angle_beta   90.00
_cell.angle_gamma   90.00
#
_symmetry.space_group_name_H-M   'P 1'
#
loop_
_entity.id
_entity.type
_entity.pdbx_description
1 polymer ?
#
loop_
_entity_poly.entity_id
_entity_poly.type
_entity_poly.pdbx_seq_one_letter_code
_entity_poly.pdbx_strand_id
1 'polypeptide(L)' 'MGYVFNPVYLVCREDGTVVMRLEKIPSFLSRKFTIKPIDKVDGREEQQIILSLMMMLLLEKNRG' A
#
# COMPACT_ATOMS: atom_id res chain seq x y z
N MET A 1 3.49 18.13 -19.59
CA MET A 1 3.72 18.24 -18.13
C MET A 1 3.02 17.08 -17.44
N GLY A 2 3.71 15.93 -17.32
CA GLY A 2 3.09 14.71 -16.81
C GLY A 2 3.09 14.71 -15.28
N TYR A 3 1.92 14.79 -14.67
CA TYR A 3 1.76 14.62 -13.23
C TYR A 3 2.19 13.20 -12.86
N VAL A 4 3.34 13.08 -12.18
CA VAL A 4 3.83 11.81 -11.65
C VAL A 4 3.01 11.49 -10.41
N PHE A 5 1.84 10.89 -10.60
CA PHE A 5 1.03 10.37 -9.50
C PHE A 5 1.75 9.20 -8.83
N ASN A 6 2.39 9.48 -7.70
CA ASN A 6 2.99 8.53 -6.77
C ASN A 6 2.07 8.39 -5.54
N PRO A 7 0.95 7.67 -5.64
CA PRO A 7 0.07 7.47 -4.51
C PRO A 7 0.81 6.74 -3.38
N VAL A 8 0.60 7.25 -2.18
CA VAL A 8 1.08 6.68 -0.92
C VAL A 8 -0.15 6.30 -0.11
N TYR A 9 -0.22 5.06 0.32
CA TYR A 9 -1.30 4.57 1.15
C TYR A 9 -0.75 4.21 2.54
N LEU A 10 -1.47 4.64 3.57
CA LEU A 10 -1.16 4.34 4.96
C LEU A 10 -2.18 3.35 5.49
N VAL A 11 -1.70 2.32 6.16
CA VAL A 11 -2.55 1.37 6.89
C VAL A 11 -2.53 1.79 8.34
N CYS A 12 -3.69 2.20 8.85
CA CYS A 12 -3.88 2.57 10.24
C CYS A 12 -4.69 1.48 10.94
N ARG A 13 -4.33 1.20 12.21
CA ARG A 13 -5.20 0.46 13.14
C ARG A 13 -6.38 1.35 13.56
N GLU A 14 -7.36 0.74 14.23
CA GLU A 14 -8.55 1.44 14.72
C GLU A 14 -8.23 2.58 15.71
N ASP A 15 -7.10 2.48 16.40
CA ASP A 15 -6.58 3.50 17.32
C ASP A 15 -5.89 4.68 16.60
N GLY A 16 -5.75 4.63 15.27
CA GLY A 16 -5.05 5.62 14.45
C GLY A 16 -3.55 5.36 14.28
N THR A 17 -3.00 4.30 14.88
CA THR A 17 -1.58 3.95 14.75
C THR A 17 -1.27 3.47 13.34
N VAL A 18 -0.28 4.08 12.68
CA VAL A 18 0.16 3.68 11.34
C VAL A 18 1.07 2.46 11.44
N VAL A 19 0.62 1.32 10.91
CA VAL A 19 1.36 0.05 11.00
C VAL A 19 2.14 -0.27 9.74
N MET A 20 1.64 0.14 8.58
CA MET A 20 2.28 -0.11 7.29
C MET A 20 2.09 1.05 6.33
N ARG A 21 3.04 1.19 5.43
CA ARG A 21 3.02 2.17 4.35
C ARG A 21 3.31 1.51 3.01
N LEU A 22 2.41 1.74 2.07
CA LEU A 22 2.52 1.32 0.68
C LEU A 22 2.89 2.54 -0.17
N GLU A 23 4.02 2.46 -0.86
CA GLU A 23 4.46 3.48 -1.81
C GLU A 23 4.48 2.92 -3.23
N LYS A 24 3.87 3.62 -4.19
CA LYS A 24 4.15 3.35 -5.60
C LYS A 24 5.52 3.91 -5.94
N ILE A 25 6.43 3.05 -6.41
CA ILE A 25 7.71 3.51 -6.92
C ILE A 25 7.47 4.11 -8.32
N PRO A 26 7.90 5.37 -8.57
CA PRO A 26 7.92 5.91 -9.91
C PRO A 26 8.86 5.06 -10.75
N SER A 27 8.29 4.27 -11.66
CA SER A 27 9.06 3.44 -12.57
C SER A 27 8.51 3.61 -13.98
N PHE A 28 9.42 3.77 -14.94
CA PHE A 28 9.12 4.17 -16.31
C PHE A 28 8.36 3.09 -17.10
N LEU A 29 8.33 1.84 -16.61
CA LEU A 29 7.75 0.70 -17.34
C LEU A 29 6.98 -0.28 -16.44
N SER A 30 7.21 -0.31 -15.12
CA SER A 30 6.64 -1.31 -14.22
C SER A 30 5.79 -0.68 -13.10
N ARG A 31 4.67 -1.30 -12.76
CA ARG A 31 3.89 -0.92 -11.58
C ARG A 31 4.51 -1.56 -10.34
N LYS A 32 5.62 -1.00 -9.84
CA LYS A 32 6.29 -1.48 -8.62
C LYS A 32 5.74 -0.76 -7.41
N PHE A 33 5.40 -1.52 -6.37
CA PHE A 33 5.02 -1.00 -5.07
C PHE A 33 5.98 -1.52 -4.01
N THR A 34 6.23 -0.71 -2.99
CA THR A 34 6.99 -1.12 -1.80
C THR A 34 6.09 -1.01 -0.59
N ILE A 35 6.03 -2.09 0.19
CA ILE A 35 5.37 -2.13 1.50
C ILE A 35 6.46 -2.07 2.56
N LYS A 36 6.34 -1.13 3.49
CA LYS A 36 7.26 -0.99 4.63
C LYS A 36 6.45 -1.06 5.93
N PRO A 37 6.77 -1.98 6.86
CA PRO A 37 6.25 -1.91 8.21
C PRO A 37 6.82 -0.66 8.91
N ILE A 38 5.97 0.05 9.64
CA ILE A 38 6.33 1.25 10.40
C ILE A 38 6.35 0.95 11.91
N ASP A 39 5.46 0.06 12.34
CA ASP A 39 5.38 -0.42 13.73
C ASP A 39 5.58 -1.95 13.76
N LYS A 40 5.63 -2.54 14.95
CA LYS A 40 5.57 -3.98 15.13
C LYS A 40 4.23 -4.50 14.63
N VAL A 41 4.32 -5.37 13.64
CA VAL A 41 3.20 -6.10 13.06
C VAL A 41 3.50 -7.58 13.30
N ASP A 42 2.54 -8.32 13.86
CA ASP A 42 2.69 -9.78 13.98
C ASP A 42 2.66 -10.43 12.58
N GLY A 43 3.29 -11.60 12.43
CA GLY A 43 3.38 -12.27 11.12
C GLY A 43 2.00 -12.57 10.51
N ARG A 44 0.99 -12.87 11.34
CA ARG A 44 -0.39 -13.06 10.86
C ARG A 44 -1.03 -11.73 10.43
N GLU A 45 -0.82 -10.67 11.21
CA GLU A 45 -1.35 -9.33 10.93
C GLU A 45 -0.74 -8.77 9.63
N GLU A 46 0.56 -8.97 9.40
CA GLU A 46 1.26 -8.59 8.17
C GLU A 46 0.65 -9.28 6.94
N GLN A 47 0.39 -10.59 7.00
CA GLN A 47 -0.24 -11.32 5.90
C GLN A 47 -1.64 -10.77 5.58
N GLN A 48 -2.45 -10.51 6.61
CA GLN A 48 -3.79 -9.94 6.45
C GLN A 48 -3.75 -8.55 5.79
N ILE A 49 -2.82 -7.70 6.21
CA ILE A 49 -2.63 -6.37 5.62
C ILE A 49 -2.22 -6.48 4.15
N ILE A 50 -1.28 -7.36 3.82
CA ILE A 50 -0.82 -7.56 2.43
C ILE A 50 -1.98 -8.03 1.53
N LEU A 51 -2.77 -9.01 1.96
CA LEU A 51 -3.94 -9.50 1.23
C LEU A 51 -4.98 -8.40 1.01
N SER A 52 -5.25 -7.61 2.04
CA SER A 52 -6.19 -6.47 1.98
C SER A 52 -5.71 -5.39 1.00
N LEU A 53 -4.41 -5.06 1.03
CA LEU A 53 -3.79 -4.13 0.09
C LEU A 53 -3.84 -4.65 -1.36
N MET A 54 -3.60 -5.94 -1.58
CA MET A 54 -3.74 -6.53 -2.92
C MET A 54 -5.17 -6.40 -3.44
N MET A 55 -6.18 -6.71 -2.60
CA MET A 55 -7.57 -6.53 -2.96
C MET A 55 -7.91 -5.07 -3.29
N MET A 56 -7.47 -4.12 -2.46
CA MET A 56 -7.67 -2.69 -2.71
C MET A 56 -7.12 -2.28 -4.07
N LEU A 57 -5.89 -2.69 -4.38
CA LEU A 57 -5.22 -2.38 -5.65
C LEU A 57 -5.97 -2.98 -6.86
N LEU A 58 -6.53 -4.19 -6.72
CA LEU A 58 -7.35 -4.82 -7.77
C LEU A 58 -8.66 -4.06 -7.99
N LEU A 59 -9.33 -3.61 -6.92
CA LEU A 59 -10.57 -2.85 -6.99
C LEU A 59 -10.35 -1.45 -7.58
N GLU A 60 -9.27 -0.76 -7.18
CA GLU A 60 -8.88 0.53 -7.77
C GLU A 60 -8.58 0.39 -9.26
N LYS A 61 -7.93 -0.69 -9.69
CA LYS A 61 -7.70 -0.99 -11.12
C LYS A 61 -9.01 -1.23 -11.89
N ASN A 62 -10.05 -1.74 -11.24
CA ASN A 62 -11.34 -1.99 -11.90
C ASN A 62 -12.26 -0.75 -11.88
N ARG A 63 -11.97 0.24 -11.03
CA ARG A 63 -12.75 1.49 -10.90
C ARG A 63 -12.34 2.58 -11.91
N GLY A 64 -11.26 2.37 -12.68
CA GLY A 64 -10.78 3.25 -13.74
C GLY A 64 -10.13 2.48 -14.88
#